data_AF-A0A2T5LU89-F1
#
_entry.id   AF-A0A2T5LU89-F1
#
_cell.length_a   1.000
_cell.length_b   1.000
_cell.length_c   1.000
_cell.angle_alpha   90.00
_cell.angle_beta   90.00
_cell.angle_gamma   90.00
#
_symmetry.space_group_name_H-M   'P 1'
#
loop_
_entity.id
_entity.type
_entity.pdbx_description
1 polymer ?
#
loop_
_entity_poly.entity_id
_entity_poly.type
_entity_poly.pdbx_seq_one_letter_code
_entity_poly.pdbx_strand_id
1 'polypeptide(L)'
;MPPRIQNQLVSNSLLPYLSSSSSPSSTSASLSSSSSCTSLSQYSRSRSSPSPLSYKPRRPFSSTKAAHTKLRQDMFTWLNSDGTALKHHIPGTTNYLGDLKQRKAGDPQAEERSSSRPFPLNPNFISESILSEELRNEIYNQVVVKKKSVRAVSVEMGVDMRRVAAVVRLVELEKRMKEQGKSLALPYARAVHEMVPSTPLYEDPRDQRSNPHESINDLPAHRLTDAQIFYPVSESRQFNRIDAGRVFSAAPAREHSKVAKEVANPAETVSRITQNPSLIETVGKGAEEQAVLQPADVRIPHPHLVAHERQRLANPNEWRETRKAYEQRLKQEEAAEQERKRLAKERRERQMSRVQPEASRFEFRIKDVVVSKETTGADGRGSQAPGRRYGVPSYDRKKGEVKIPTRVEV
;
A
#
# COMPACT_ATOMS: atom_id res chain seq x y z
N MET A 1 -26.58 -5.02 -38.05
CA MET A 1 -25.77 -3.98 -37.38
C MET A 1 -26.09 -4.03 -35.89
N PRO A 2 -25.13 -4.32 -35.00
CA PRO A 2 -25.40 -4.29 -33.56
C PRO A 2 -25.37 -2.84 -33.03
N PRO A 3 -26.14 -2.52 -31.97
CA PRO A 3 -26.34 -1.14 -31.54
C PRO A 3 -25.14 -0.57 -30.78
N ARG A 4 -24.90 0.73 -31.01
CA ARG A 4 -23.84 1.55 -30.45
C ARG A 4 -24.11 1.83 -28.97
N ILE A 5 -23.40 1.15 -28.08
CA ILE A 5 -23.45 1.40 -26.63
C ILE A 5 -22.75 2.75 -26.36
N GLN A 6 -23.49 3.70 -25.82
CA GLN A 6 -22.95 4.99 -25.36
C GLN A 6 -22.28 4.80 -24.00
N ASN A 7 -20.97 5.01 -23.93
CA ASN A 7 -20.26 5.09 -22.65
C ASN A 7 -20.64 6.41 -21.96
N GLN A 8 -21.61 6.37 -21.06
CA GLN A 8 -21.84 7.47 -20.13
C GLN A 8 -20.73 7.48 -19.08
N LEU A 9 -19.98 8.58 -19.04
CA LEU A 9 -19.07 8.92 -17.95
C LEU A 9 -19.91 9.09 -16.68
N VAL A 10 -19.81 8.13 -15.76
CA VAL A 10 -20.44 8.24 -14.43
C VAL A 10 -19.66 9.28 -13.62
N SER A 11 -20.18 10.50 -13.57
CA SER A 11 -19.78 11.51 -12.60
C SER A 11 -20.43 11.16 -11.26
N ASN A 12 -19.61 10.72 -10.29
CA ASN A 12 -20.03 10.58 -8.90
C ASN A 12 -20.29 11.98 -8.30
N SER A 13 -21.52 12.45 -8.41
CA SER A 13 -22.06 13.50 -7.55
C SER A 13 -23.30 12.96 -6.86
N LEU A 14 -23.26 12.90 -5.53
CA LEU A 14 -24.33 13.25 -4.58
C LEU A 14 -24.00 12.67 -3.19
N LEU A 15 -23.39 13.51 -2.35
CA LEU A 15 -23.58 13.47 -0.90
C LEU A 15 -24.04 14.86 -0.46
N PRO A 16 -25.21 15.00 0.17
CA PRO A 16 -25.59 16.24 0.85
C PRO A 16 -25.40 16.12 2.36
N TYR A 17 -24.87 17.20 2.93
CA TYR A 17 -24.98 17.65 4.33
C TYR A 17 -24.32 16.82 5.43
N LEU A 18 -23.29 17.41 6.06
CA LEU A 18 -23.39 17.98 7.41
C LEU A 18 -22.21 18.93 7.61
N SER A 19 -22.52 20.19 7.91
CA SER A 19 -21.56 21.24 8.25
C SER A 19 -21.49 21.45 9.75
N SER A 20 -20.33 21.96 10.17
CA SER A 20 -20.02 22.66 11.43
C SER A 20 -19.60 21.76 12.57
N SER A 21 -18.56 22.03 13.36
CA SER A 21 -17.44 22.99 13.34
C SER A 21 -16.57 22.66 14.58
N SER A 22 -15.30 23.08 14.55
CA SER A 22 -14.39 23.32 15.70
C SER A 22 -13.91 22.15 16.59
N SER A 23 -12.63 21.81 16.40
CA SER A 23 -11.65 21.42 17.45
C SER A 23 -11.13 22.71 18.15
N PRO A 24 -10.43 22.72 19.32
CA PRO A 24 -9.48 21.67 19.75
C PRO A 24 -9.27 21.40 21.26
N SER A 25 -8.45 20.36 21.48
CA SER A 25 -7.40 20.19 22.52
C SER A 25 -7.75 19.95 24.00
N SER A 26 -7.43 18.71 24.43
CA SER A 26 -6.67 18.30 25.63
C SER A 26 -6.97 18.93 27.00
N THR A 27 -7.41 18.11 27.96
CA THR A 27 -6.58 17.63 29.11
C THR A 27 -7.42 16.82 30.10
N SER A 28 -6.70 15.97 30.83
CA SER A 28 -7.10 15.09 31.93
C SER A 28 -7.93 15.74 33.03
N ALA A 29 -8.98 15.05 33.50
CA ALA A 29 -9.35 15.03 34.92
C ALA A 29 -10.34 13.88 35.18
N SER A 30 -9.88 12.91 35.97
CA SER A 30 -10.71 12.21 36.96
C SER A 30 -11.48 13.24 37.78
N LEU A 31 -12.70 12.93 38.24
CA LEU A 31 -13.15 13.28 39.59
C LEU A 31 -14.55 12.71 39.88
N SER A 32 -14.62 12.14 41.07
CA SER A 32 -15.81 11.66 41.77
C SER A 32 -16.63 12.83 42.34
N SER A 33 -17.92 12.54 42.55
CA SER A 33 -18.77 12.99 43.66
C SER A 33 -19.16 14.47 43.84
N SER A 34 -20.48 14.63 43.99
CA SER A 34 -21.22 15.57 44.86
C SER A 34 -21.08 17.08 44.62
N SER A 35 -22.22 17.75 44.44
CA SER A 35 -22.82 18.55 45.53
C SER A 35 -24.11 19.25 45.14
N SER A 36 -24.93 19.40 46.18
CA SER A 36 -26.17 20.15 46.35
C SER A 36 -26.10 21.62 45.94
N CYS A 37 -27.26 22.20 45.60
CA CYS A 37 -27.44 23.65 45.57
C CYS A 37 -28.60 24.08 46.47
N THR A 38 -28.28 25.03 47.34
CA THR A 38 -29.13 25.82 48.23
C THR A 38 -29.61 27.07 47.51
N SER A 39 -30.80 27.58 47.88
CA SER A 39 -31.15 28.98 47.64
C SER A 39 -32.14 29.50 48.70
N LEU A 40 -31.70 30.51 49.44
CA LEU A 40 -32.52 31.40 50.27
C LEU A 40 -33.33 32.37 49.40
N SER A 41 -34.51 32.78 49.88
CA SER A 41 -35.00 34.17 49.80
C SER A 41 -36.14 34.39 50.80
N GLN A 42 -36.07 35.52 51.50
CA GLN A 42 -36.92 35.92 52.62
C GLN A 42 -38.10 36.84 52.20
N TYR A 43 -39.06 36.95 53.13
CA TYR A 43 -40.01 38.04 53.41
C TYR A 43 -41.47 38.00 52.87
N SER A 44 -42.36 37.76 53.85
CA SER A 44 -43.46 38.64 54.32
C SER A 44 -44.94 38.29 54.05
N ARG A 45 -45.58 37.87 55.16
CA ARG A 45 -46.91 38.18 55.75
C ARG A 45 -48.25 37.94 55.00
N SER A 46 -49.03 37.07 55.66
CA SER A 46 -50.45 37.15 56.08
C SER A 46 -51.62 36.78 55.14
N ARG A 47 -52.28 35.67 55.54
CA ARG A 47 -53.72 35.37 55.67
C ARG A 47 -54.67 35.64 54.49
N SER A 48 -55.15 34.56 53.87
CA SER A 48 -56.57 34.11 53.89
C SER A 48 -56.77 32.91 52.94
N SER A 49 -57.47 31.88 53.40
CA SER A 49 -58.02 30.78 52.59
C SER A 49 -59.41 31.21 52.06
N PRO A 50 -59.90 30.74 50.89
CA PRO A 50 -60.37 29.36 50.74
C PRO A 50 -60.06 28.65 49.39
N SER A 51 -60.04 27.32 49.49
CA SER A 51 -60.14 26.16 48.58
C SER A 51 -60.75 26.35 47.16
N PRO A 52 -60.73 25.33 46.26
CA PRO A 52 -59.72 24.31 45.96
C PRO A 52 -59.52 24.16 44.43
N LEU A 53 -58.31 24.38 43.90
CA LEU A 53 -57.98 23.91 42.55
C LEU A 53 -56.68 23.11 42.62
N SER A 54 -56.79 21.84 42.25
CA SER A 54 -55.78 20.78 42.25
C SER A 54 -54.44 21.27 41.67
N TYR A 55 -53.58 21.80 42.54
CA TYR A 55 -52.18 22.05 42.23
C TYR A 55 -51.47 20.69 42.13
N LYS A 56 -51.13 20.28 40.90
CA LYS A 56 -50.30 19.10 40.68
C LYS A 56 -48.98 19.28 41.45
N PRO A 57 -48.57 18.36 42.33
CA PRO A 57 -47.26 18.44 42.94
C PRO A 57 -46.21 18.37 41.81
N ARG A 58 -45.30 19.35 41.77
CA ARG A 58 -44.10 19.28 40.93
C ARG A 58 -43.38 17.99 41.29
N ARG A 59 -43.23 17.09 40.30
CA ARG A 59 -42.58 15.78 40.47
C ARG A 59 -41.20 16.01 41.12
N PRO A 60 -40.83 15.28 42.19
CA PRO A 60 -39.47 15.33 42.70
C PRO A 60 -38.51 14.92 41.57
N PHE A 61 -37.35 15.57 41.48
CA PHE A 61 -36.27 15.13 40.60
C PHE A 61 -35.92 13.68 40.97
N SER A 62 -36.39 12.74 40.16
CA SER A 62 -36.15 11.32 40.38
C SER A 62 -34.68 11.03 40.11
N SER A 63 -33.92 10.64 41.15
CA SER A 63 -32.55 10.12 40.99
C SER A 63 -32.54 8.65 40.53
N THR A 64 -33.69 8.09 40.14
CA THR A 64 -33.77 6.73 39.61
C THR A 64 -32.95 6.66 38.33
N LYS A 65 -31.93 5.77 38.31
CA LYS A 65 -31.15 5.49 37.10
C LYS A 65 -32.11 5.26 35.94
N ALA A 66 -31.97 6.06 34.87
CA ALA A 66 -32.82 5.92 33.70
C ALA A 66 -32.80 4.45 33.24
N ALA A 67 -33.99 3.85 33.11
CA ALA A 67 -34.11 2.47 32.68
C ALA A 67 -33.37 2.29 31.35
N HIS A 68 -32.61 1.20 31.22
CA HIS A 68 -31.93 0.89 29.97
C HIS A 68 -32.96 0.74 28.84
N THR A 69 -32.66 1.32 27.68
CA THR A 69 -33.48 1.11 26.48
C THR A 69 -33.47 -0.37 26.10
N LYS A 70 -34.52 -0.83 25.41
CA LYS A 70 -34.60 -2.21 24.91
C LYS A 70 -33.36 -2.60 24.10
N LEU A 71 -32.90 -1.72 23.19
CA LEU A 71 -31.67 -1.95 22.42
C LEU A 71 -30.43 -2.16 23.29
N ARG A 72 -30.33 -1.43 24.42
CA ARG A 72 -29.21 -1.58 25.34
C ARG A 72 -29.30 -2.89 26.13
N GLN A 73 -30.52 -3.33 26.48
CA GLN A 73 -30.74 -4.65 27.07
C GLN A 73 -30.34 -5.75 26.08
N ASP A 74 -30.83 -5.71 24.84
CA ASP A 74 -30.50 -6.68 23.77
C ASP A 74 -28.98 -6.73 23.51
N MET A 75 -28.32 -5.58 23.46
CA MET A 75 -26.86 -5.49 23.32
C MET A 75 -26.11 -6.18 24.47
N PHE A 76 -26.48 -5.93 25.73
CA PHE A 76 -25.83 -6.58 26.87
C PHE A 76 -26.14 -8.07 26.95
N THR A 77 -27.34 -8.48 26.56
CA THR A 77 -27.68 -9.90 26.43
C THR A 77 -26.72 -10.59 25.46
N TRP A 78 -26.44 -9.98 24.30
CA TRP A 78 -25.45 -10.51 23.34
C TRP A 78 -24.02 -10.47 23.89
N LEU A 79 -23.57 -9.35 24.47
CA LEU A 79 -22.22 -9.21 25.03
C LEU A 79 -21.92 -10.21 26.15
N ASN A 80 -22.93 -10.54 26.96
CA ASN A 80 -22.81 -11.48 28.08
C ASN A 80 -23.07 -12.94 27.67
N SER A 81 -23.49 -13.20 26.42
CA SER A 81 -23.62 -14.55 25.86
C SER A 81 -22.57 -14.75 24.77
N ASP A 82 -22.98 -14.63 23.51
CA ASP A 82 -22.14 -14.87 22.33
C ASP A 82 -20.89 -13.97 22.29
N GLY A 83 -21.02 -12.71 22.70
CA GLY A 83 -19.92 -11.73 22.67
C GLY A 83 -18.84 -11.95 23.72
N THR A 84 -19.06 -12.81 24.73
CA THR A 84 -18.09 -13.06 25.80
C THR A 84 -16.80 -13.67 25.30
N ALA A 85 -16.88 -14.49 24.25
CA ALA A 85 -15.72 -15.12 23.62
C ALA A 85 -14.74 -14.10 23.00
N LEU A 86 -15.19 -12.88 22.72
CA LEU A 86 -14.37 -11.80 22.14
C LEU A 86 -13.74 -10.89 23.21
N LYS A 87 -14.06 -11.10 24.50
CA LYS A 87 -13.57 -10.27 25.60
C LYS A 87 -12.06 -10.40 25.80
N HIS A 88 -11.53 -11.60 25.59
CA HIS A 88 -10.10 -11.91 25.64
C HIS A 88 -9.72 -12.59 24.32
N HIS A 89 -8.50 -12.32 23.83
CA HIS A 89 -8.01 -13.02 22.66
C HIS A 89 -7.62 -14.47 23.02
N ILE A 90 -7.54 -15.29 21.99
CA ILE A 90 -7.07 -16.67 22.11
C ILE A 90 -5.64 -16.67 21.53
N PRO A 91 -4.60 -16.95 22.34
CA PRO A 91 -3.23 -16.88 21.87
C PRO A 91 -2.99 -17.77 20.64
N GLY A 92 -2.42 -17.18 19.59
CA GLY A 92 -2.01 -17.89 18.38
C GLY A 92 -3.13 -18.18 17.37
N THR A 93 -4.37 -17.77 17.65
CA THR A 93 -5.50 -17.98 16.74
C THR A 93 -6.31 -16.71 16.54
N THR A 94 -6.88 -16.55 15.34
CA THR A 94 -7.76 -15.42 15.05
C THR A 94 -9.10 -15.61 15.73
N ASN A 95 -9.60 -14.56 16.40
CA ASN A 95 -10.89 -14.59 17.09
C ASN A 95 -11.89 -13.64 16.41
N TYR A 96 -12.21 -13.91 15.14
CA TYR A 96 -13.09 -13.05 14.34
C TYR A 96 -14.58 -13.35 14.52
N LEU A 97 -15.43 -12.37 14.17
CA LEU A 97 -16.89 -12.49 14.25
C LEU A 97 -17.47 -13.56 13.32
N GLY A 98 -16.84 -13.79 12.17
CA GLY A 98 -17.23 -14.86 11.24
C GLY A 98 -17.18 -16.24 11.91
N ASP A 99 -16.09 -16.50 12.61
CA ASP A 99 -15.81 -17.77 13.29
C ASP A 99 -16.73 -18.02 14.48
N LEU A 100 -17.20 -16.95 15.14
CA LEU A 100 -18.15 -17.05 16.25
C LEU A 100 -19.45 -17.76 15.82
N LYS A 101 -19.96 -17.46 14.63
CA LYS A 101 -21.16 -18.09 14.08
C LYS A 101 -20.93 -19.56 13.72
N GLN A 102 -19.76 -19.87 13.18
CA GLN A 102 -19.40 -21.22 12.76
C GLN A 102 -19.16 -22.14 13.97
N ARG A 103 -18.44 -21.67 14.99
CA ARG A 103 -18.23 -22.40 16.26
C ARG A 103 -19.53 -22.75 16.96
N LYS A 104 -20.51 -21.84 16.94
CA LYS A 104 -21.85 -22.09 17.53
C LYS A 104 -22.67 -23.13 16.77
N ALA A 105 -22.43 -23.30 15.47
CA ALA A 105 -23.11 -24.31 14.65
C ALA A 105 -22.61 -25.75 14.93
N GLY A 106 -21.61 -25.93 15.80
CA GLY A 106 -21.10 -27.25 16.20
C GLY A 106 -20.42 -28.00 15.06
N ASP A 107 -19.94 -27.30 14.04
CA ASP A 107 -19.24 -27.90 12.91
C ASP A 107 -17.80 -28.25 13.33
N PRO A 108 -17.45 -29.55 13.50
CA PRO A 108 -16.14 -29.96 13.98
C PRO A 108 -14.99 -29.59 13.01
N GLN A 109 -15.31 -29.26 11.75
CA GLN A 109 -14.33 -28.85 10.74
C GLN A 109 -14.09 -27.34 10.72
N ALA A 110 -14.81 -26.56 11.53
CA ALA A 110 -14.64 -25.11 11.65
C ALA A 110 -13.40 -24.72 12.48
N GLU A 111 -12.89 -25.59 13.34
CA GLU A 111 -11.68 -25.31 14.15
C GLU A 111 -10.39 -25.35 13.31
N GLU A 112 -10.29 -26.24 12.32
CA GLU A 112 -9.16 -26.28 11.37
C GLU A 112 -9.18 -25.13 10.35
N ARG A 113 -10.35 -24.52 10.15
CA ARG A 113 -10.56 -23.38 9.26
C ARG A 113 -11.02 -22.18 10.06
N SER A 114 -10.23 -21.76 11.06
CA SER A 114 -10.39 -20.40 11.61
C SER A 114 -10.47 -19.44 10.43
N SER A 115 -11.66 -18.92 10.14
CA SER A 115 -11.83 -18.15 8.94
C SER A 115 -11.09 -16.86 9.21
N SER A 116 -10.03 -16.62 8.44
CA SER A 116 -9.30 -15.37 8.48
C SER A 116 -10.18 -14.18 8.02
N ARG A 117 -11.52 -14.29 8.04
CA ARG A 117 -12.49 -13.31 7.56
C ARG A 117 -13.05 -12.52 8.75
N PRO A 118 -12.57 -11.30 9.00
CA PRO A 118 -13.06 -10.49 10.12
C PRO A 118 -14.51 -10.02 9.92
N PHE A 119 -14.94 -9.87 8.67
CA PHE A 119 -16.25 -9.30 8.34
C PHE A 119 -17.17 -10.34 7.68
N PRO A 120 -18.26 -10.75 8.35
CA PRO A 120 -19.14 -11.79 7.81
C PRO A 120 -19.88 -11.36 6.52
N LEU A 121 -20.08 -10.06 6.31
CA LEU A 121 -20.76 -9.52 5.11
C LEU A 121 -19.81 -9.26 3.93
N ASN A 122 -18.50 -9.34 4.13
CA ASN A 122 -17.52 -9.17 3.07
C ASN A 122 -16.61 -10.40 2.98
N PRO A 123 -17.01 -11.44 2.22
CA PRO A 123 -16.24 -12.68 2.12
C PRO A 123 -14.91 -12.52 1.38
N ASN A 124 -14.73 -11.44 0.62
CA ASN A 124 -13.51 -11.19 -0.16
C ASN A 124 -12.37 -10.65 0.71
N PHE A 125 -12.68 -10.00 1.84
CA PHE A 125 -11.65 -9.47 2.71
C PHE A 125 -11.20 -10.53 3.72
N ILE A 126 -9.90 -10.82 3.66
CA ILE A 126 -9.23 -11.83 4.49
C ILE A 126 -8.09 -11.13 5.23
N SER A 127 -7.92 -11.48 6.50
CA SER A 127 -6.80 -11.12 7.36
C SER A 127 -5.62 -12.00 6.99
N GLU A 128 -4.80 -11.48 6.08
CA GLU A 128 -3.57 -12.12 5.65
C GLU A 128 -2.58 -12.23 6.81
N SER A 129 -1.73 -13.25 6.75
CA SER A 129 -0.66 -13.45 7.73
C SER A 129 0.35 -12.30 7.72
N ILE A 130 0.87 -11.93 8.90
CA ILE A 130 1.98 -10.99 9.05
C ILE A 130 3.32 -11.72 9.20
N LEU A 131 4.45 -11.02 9.03
CA LEU A 131 5.77 -11.63 9.25
C LEU A 131 5.99 -11.89 10.75
N SER A 132 6.49 -13.08 11.10
CA SER A 132 6.94 -13.36 12.47
C SER A 132 8.16 -12.50 12.85
N GLU A 133 8.41 -12.37 14.16
CA GLU A 133 9.60 -11.65 14.66
C GLU A 133 10.91 -12.32 14.21
N GLU A 134 10.92 -13.63 14.07
CA GLU A 134 12.07 -14.40 13.59
C GLU A 134 12.30 -14.15 12.10
N LEU A 135 11.25 -14.23 11.28
CA LEU A 135 11.32 -14.03 9.85
C LEU A 135 11.77 -12.61 9.49
N ARG A 136 11.26 -11.57 10.20
CA ARG A 136 11.72 -10.19 9.97
C ARG A 136 13.21 -10.01 10.31
N ASN A 137 13.69 -10.69 11.35
CA ASN A 137 15.09 -10.61 11.77
C ASN A 137 15.99 -11.34 10.78
N GLU A 138 15.57 -12.48 10.24
CA GLU A 138 16.32 -13.18 9.20
C GLU A 138 16.38 -12.36 7.90
N ILE A 139 15.28 -11.75 7.46
CA ILE A 139 15.27 -10.84 6.32
C ILE A 139 16.31 -9.72 6.50
N TYR A 140 16.32 -9.09 7.67
CA TYR A 140 17.32 -8.06 7.98
C TYR A 140 18.75 -8.61 7.92
N ASN A 141 19.00 -9.78 8.50
CA ASN A 141 20.31 -10.42 8.50
C ASN A 141 20.79 -10.71 7.07
N GLN A 142 19.91 -11.22 6.20
CA GLN A 142 20.28 -11.52 4.82
C GLN A 142 20.66 -10.26 4.02
N VAL A 143 19.90 -9.18 4.17
CA VAL A 143 20.16 -7.94 3.43
C VAL A 143 21.36 -7.18 4.00
N VAL A 144 21.39 -6.96 5.32
CA VAL A 144 22.37 -6.05 5.94
C VAL A 144 23.68 -6.76 6.27
N VAL A 145 23.62 -7.98 6.80
CA VAL A 145 24.82 -8.75 7.24
C VAL A 145 25.38 -9.56 6.09
N LYS A 146 24.55 -10.41 5.45
CA LYS A 146 24.98 -11.27 4.33
C LYS A 146 25.10 -10.53 2.99
N LYS A 147 24.74 -9.23 2.94
CA LYS A 147 24.80 -8.36 1.76
C LYS A 147 24.10 -8.94 0.53
N LYS A 148 23.03 -9.72 0.73
CA LYS A 148 22.18 -10.17 -0.37
C LYS A 148 21.33 -9.02 -0.87
N SER A 149 21.07 -9.01 -2.18
CA SER A 149 20.17 -8.03 -2.77
C SER A 149 18.73 -8.25 -2.29
N VAL A 150 17.96 -7.16 -2.20
CA VAL A 150 16.53 -7.19 -1.85
C VAL A 150 15.75 -8.14 -2.77
N ARG A 151 16.14 -8.18 -4.05
CA ARG A 151 15.54 -9.06 -5.06
C ARG A 151 15.79 -10.54 -4.75
N ALA A 152 17.03 -10.90 -4.42
CA ALA A 152 17.36 -12.28 -4.03
C ALA A 152 16.63 -12.72 -2.76
N VAL A 153 16.61 -11.87 -1.73
CA VAL A 153 15.92 -12.17 -0.45
C VAL A 153 14.41 -12.30 -0.64
N SER A 154 13.82 -11.49 -1.52
CA SER A 154 12.39 -11.57 -1.86
C SER A 154 12.01 -12.95 -2.43
N VAL A 155 12.84 -13.51 -3.33
CA VAL A 155 12.63 -14.86 -3.88
C VAL A 155 12.87 -15.94 -2.84
N GLU A 156 13.96 -15.83 -2.07
CA GLU A 156 14.32 -16.86 -1.07
C GLU A 156 13.29 -16.95 0.06
N MET A 157 12.79 -15.81 0.53
CA MET A 157 11.85 -15.74 1.67
C MET A 157 10.38 -15.70 1.22
N GLY A 158 10.08 -15.60 -0.07
CA GLY A 158 8.70 -15.52 -0.58
C GLY A 158 7.95 -14.26 -0.09
N VAL A 159 8.64 -13.12 -0.04
CA VAL A 159 8.12 -11.82 0.45
C VAL A 159 8.32 -10.76 -0.63
N ASP A 160 7.36 -9.85 -0.85
CA ASP A 160 7.48 -8.78 -1.86
C ASP A 160 8.69 -7.87 -1.56
N MET A 161 9.36 -7.41 -2.62
CA MET A 161 10.52 -6.53 -2.54
C MET A 161 10.24 -5.25 -1.76
N ARG A 162 9.02 -4.70 -1.89
CA ARG A 162 8.59 -3.49 -1.18
C ARG A 162 8.50 -3.75 0.32
N ARG A 163 7.98 -4.92 0.70
CA ARG A 163 7.87 -5.35 2.10
C ARG A 163 9.26 -5.64 2.70
N VAL A 164 10.14 -6.33 1.98
CA VAL A 164 11.55 -6.54 2.39
C VAL A 164 12.24 -5.20 2.70
N ALA A 165 12.12 -4.22 1.80
CA ALA A 165 12.71 -2.90 2.02
C ALA A 165 12.09 -2.13 3.20
N ALA A 166 10.79 -2.31 3.48
CA ALA A 166 10.14 -1.74 4.66
C ALA A 166 10.63 -2.41 5.95
N VAL A 167 10.74 -3.74 5.97
CA VAL A 167 11.25 -4.51 7.12
C VAL A 167 12.64 -4.05 7.50
N VAL A 168 13.55 -3.94 6.54
CA VAL A 168 14.93 -3.47 6.81
C VAL A 168 14.91 -2.10 7.47
N ARG A 169 14.16 -1.13 6.91
CA ARG A 169 14.06 0.22 7.48
C ARG A 169 13.49 0.24 8.90
N LEU A 170 12.45 -0.56 9.17
CA LEU A 170 11.83 -0.61 10.50
C LEU A 170 12.73 -1.29 11.54
N VAL A 171 13.46 -2.33 11.16
CA VAL A 171 14.42 -3.00 12.05
C VAL A 171 15.64 -2.11 12.32
N GLU A 172 16.12 -1.34 11.35
CA GLU A 172 17.16 -0.31 11.59
C GLU A 172 16.69 0.75 12.59
N LEU A 173 15.44 1.21 12.44
CA LEU A 173 14.84 2.15 13.38
C LEU A 173 14.71 1.55 14.78
N GLU A 174 14.29 0.29 14.89
CA GLU A 174 14.21 -0.43 16.18
C GLU A 174 15.58 -0.50 16.85
N LYS A 175 16.64 -0.86 16.10
CA LYS A 175 18.02 -0.89 16.61
C LYS A 175 18.47 0.49 17.08
N ARG A 176 18.23 1.53 16.30
CA ARG A 176 18.54 2.91 16.68
C ARG A 176 17.78 3.33 17.95
N MET A 177 16.52 2.92 18.12
CA MET A 177 15.76 3.20 19.34
C MET A 177 16.38 2.49 20.56
N LYS A 178 16.83 1.24 20.41
CA LYS A 178 17.54 0.50 21.46
C LYS A 178 18.86 1.17 21.82
N GLU A 179 19.65 1.59 20.83
CA GLU A 179 20.90 2.33 21.03
C GLU A 179 20.69 3.66 21.76
N GLN A 180 19.56 4.33 21.50
CA GLN A 180 19.15 5.56 22.17
C GLN A 180 18.53 5.31 23.57
N GLY A 181 18.39 4.07 24.01
CA GLY A 181 17.77 3.72 25.29
C GLY A 181 16.27 4.02 25.37
N LYS A 182 15.58 4.12 24.23
CA LYS A 182 14.12 4.34 24.21
C LYS A 182 13.38 3.06 24.57
N SER A 183 12.33 3.19 25.39
CA SER A 183 11.47 2.06 25.74
C SER A 183 10.67 1.56 24.52
N LEU A 184 10.66 0.25 24.33
CA LEU A 184 9.90 -0.41 23.28
C LEU A 184 8.56 -0.91 23.83
N ALA A 185 7.51 -0.85 23.01
CA ALA A 185 6.17 -1.31 23.38
C ALA A 185 6.03 -2.85 23.27
N LEU A 186 6.89 -3.60 23.97
CA LEU A 186 6.96 -5.07 23.86
C LEU A 186 5.68 -5.78 24.33
N PRO A 187 5.04 -5.43 25.46
CA PRO A 187 3.81 -6.11 25.88
C PRO A 187 2.68 -5.94 24.86
N TYR A 188 2.60 -4.74 24.26
CA TYR A 188 1.64 -4.45 23.20
C TYR A 188 1.93 -5.27 21.94
N ALA A 189 3.19 -5.30 21.49
CA ALA A 189 3.59 -6.04 20.30
C ALA A 189 3.27 -7.55 20.44
N ARG A 190 3.61 -8.17 21.58
CA ARG A 190 3.31 -9.58 21.84
C ARG A 190 1.82 -9.89 21.79
N ALA A 191 1.01 -9.09 22.49
CA ALA A 191 -0.44 -9.28 22.51
C ALA A 191 -1.05 -9.16 21.11
N VAL A 192 -0.57 -8.21 20.28
CA VAL A 192 -1.06 -8.08 18.90
C VAL A 192 -0.61 -9.26 18.02
N HIS A 193 0.65 -9.70 18.13
CA HIS A 193 1.15 -10.85 17.38
C HIS A 193 0.38 -12.15 17.69
N GLU A 194 -0.14 -12.29 18.91
CA GLU A 194 -0.98 -13.43 19.29
C GLU A 194 -2.40 -13.40 18.70
N MET A 195 -2.89 -12.22 18.27
CA MET A 195 -4.25 -12.03 17.75
C MET A 195 -4.37 -12.19 16.22
N VAL A 196 -3.24 -12.15 15.51
CA VAL A 196 -3.20 -12.15 14.04
C VAL A 196 -2.40 -13.35 13.52
N PRO A 197 -2.76 -13.90 12.34
CA PRO A 197 -1.99 -15.00 11.78
C PRO A 197 -0.60 -14.51 11.43
N SER A 198 0.42 -15.37 11.61
CA SER A 198 1.79 -15.03 11.26
C SER A 198 2.46 -16.12 10.45
N THR A 199 3.32 -15.74 9.51
CA THR A 199 4.17 -16.67 8.77
C THR A 199 5.43 -16.92 9.57
N PRO A 200 5.67 -18.17 10.02
CA PRO A 200 6.89 -18.50 10.73
C PRO A 200 8.10 -18.43 9.80
N LEU A 201 9.30 -18.42 10.40
CA LEU A 201 10.52 -18.72 9.67
C LEU A 201 10.61 -20.25 9.53
N TYR A 202 10.55 -20.77 8.31
CA TYR A 202 10.71 -22.21 8.09
C TYR A 202 12.18 -22.62 8.20
N GLU A 203 12.44 -23.77 8.82
CA GLU A 203 13.79 -24.33 8.91
C GLU A 203 14.29 -24.82 7.54
N ASP A 204 13.40 -25.48 6.77
CA ASP A 204 13.70 -25.93 5.41
C ASP A 204 13.33 -24.85 4.38
N PRO A 205 14.28 -24.39 3.54
CA PRO A 205 13.99 -23.49 2.43
C PRO A 205 12.95 -24.00 1.43
N ARG A 206 12.68 -25.32 1.37
CA ARG A 206 11.64 -25.91 0.52
C ARG A 206 10.24 -25.58 1.01
N ASP A 207 10.04 -25.51 2.32
CA ASP A 207 8.75 -25.18 2.92
C ASP A 207 8.42 -23.71 2.71
N GLN A 208 9.41 -22.82 2.83
CA GLN A 208 9.28 -21.39 2.52
C GLN A 208 8.83 -21.15 1.07
N ARG A 209 9.29 -21.99 0.12
CA ARG A 209 8.89 -21.89 -1.29
C ARG A 209 7.50 -22.44 -1.56
N SER A 210 7.11 -23.49 -0.83
CA SER A 210 5.80 -24.12 -0.96
C SER A 210 4.71 -23.22 -0.35
N ASN A 211 5.06 -22.56 0.77
CA ASN A 211 4.19 -21.68 1.52
C ASN A 211 4.78 -20.25 1.58
N PRO A 212 4.84 -19.52 0.45
CA PRO A 212 5.33 -18.15 0.44
C PRO A 212 4.41 -17.24 1.26
N HIS A 213 4.97 -16.16 1.82
CA HIS A 213 4.21 -15.19 2.61
C HIS A 213 3.21 -14.42 1.74
N GLU A 214 3.60 -14.06 0.52
CA GLU A 214 2.74 -13.36 -0.43
C GLU A 214 3.17 -13.64 -1.89
N SER A 215 2.34 -13.26 -2.86
CA SER A 215 2.71 -13.34 -4.27
C SER A 215 3.79 -12.30 -4.59
N ILE A 216 4.95 -12.79 -5.02
CA ILE A 216 6.10 -11.93 -5.39
C ILE A 216 6.07 -11.47 -6.85
N ASN A 217 5.15 -11.98 -7.66
CA ASN A 217 5.10 -11.75 -9.11
C ASN A 217 3.89 -10.92 -9.56
N ASP A 218 3.13 -10.36 -8.61
CA ASP A 218 1.94 -9.58 -8.92
C ASP A 218 2.27 -8.32 -9.72
N LEU A 219 1.58 -8.17 -10.85
CA LEU A 219 1.72 -7.04 -11.74
C LEU A 219 0.49 -6.12 -11.63
N PRO A 220 0.66 -4.82 -11.35
CA PRO A 220 -0.46 -3.91 -11.39
C PRO A 220 -1.01 -3.77 -12.82
N ALA A 221 -2.33 -3.82 -12.95
CA ALA A 221 -3.04 -3.61 -14.21
C ALA A 221 -2.65 -2.23 -14.79
N HIS A 222 -2.30 -2.21 -16.07
CA HIS A 222 -1.91 -0.99 -16.76
C HIS A 222 -3.12 -0.43 -17.49
N ARG A 223 -3.31 0.90 -17.47
CA ARG A 223 -4.49 1.52 -18.11
C ARG A 223 -4.69 1.13 -19.58
N LEU A 224 -3.59 0.98 -20.32
CA LEU A 224 -3.65 0.55 -21.73
C LEU A 224 -4.24 -0.86 -21.92
N THR A 225 -4.17 -1.73 -20.91
CA THR A 225 -4.68 -3.11 -21.00
C THR A 225 -6.16 -3.21 -20.62
N ASP A 226 -6.81 -2.11 -20.23
CA ASP A 226 -8.22 -2.12 -19.82
C ASP A 226 -9.18 -2.27 -21.02
N ALA A 227 -8.73 -1.87 -22.21
CA ALA A 227 -9.53 -1.95 -23.43
C ALA A 227 -9.62 -3.40 -23.96
N GLN A 228 -10.84 -3.84 -24.29
CA GLN A 228 -11.08 -5.08 -25.02
C GLN A 228 -10.75 -4.88 -26.50
N ILE A 229 -9.76 -5.62 -27.03
CA ILE A 229 -9.30 -5.50 -28.41
C ILE A 229 -9.35 -6.85 -29.11
N PHE A 230 -10.03 -6.91 -30.25
CA PHE A 230 -9.97 -8.03 -31.19
C PHE A 230 -9.13 -7.59 -32.39
N TYR A 231 -7.84 -7.94 -32.39
CA TYR A 231 -6.89 -7.47 -33.39
C TYR A 231 -6.84 -8.44 -34.58
N PRO A 232 -7.22 -8.02 -35.81
CA PRO A 232 -7.19 -8.90 -36.96
C PRO A 232 -5.75 -9.19 -37.38
N VAL A 233 -5.42 -10.47 -37.51
CA VAL A 233 -4.10 -10.95 -37.92
C VAL A 233 -4.25 -12.00 -39.02
N SER A 234 -3.18 -12.22 -39.79
CA SER A 234 -3.12 -13.35 -40.72
C SER A 234 -3.31 -14.66 -39.97
N GLU A 235 -3.98 -15.63 -40.60
CA GLU A 235 -4.22 -16.98 -40.08
C GLU A 235 -2.93 -17.72 -39.66
N SER A 236 -1.82 -17.42 -40.34
CA SER A 236 -0.51 -18.02 -40.09
C SER A 236 0.39 -17.20 -39.15
N ARG A 237 -0.07 -16.04 -38.67
CA ARG A 237 0.75 -15.17 -37.82
C ARG A 237 0.80 -15.71 -36.39
N GLN A 238 2.01 -15.96 -35.90
CA GLN A 238 2.27 -16.21 -34.48
C GLN A 238 2.15 -14.90 -33.70
N PHE A 239 1.05 -14.74 -32.96
CA PHE A 239 0.78 -13.53 -32.18
C PHE A 239 1.25 -13.71 -30.72
N ASN A 240 2.30 -12.98 -30.34
CA ASN A 240 2.98 -13.16 -29.06
C ASN A 240 2.64 -12.07 -28.03
N ARG A 241 3.07 -12.25 -26.76
CA ARG A 241 2.90 -11.25 -25.69
C ARG A 241 3.52 -9.88 -26.02
N ILE A 242 4.62 -9.88 -26.78
CA ILE A 242 5.27 -8.66 -27.27
C ILE A 242 4.35 -7.94 -28.29
N ASP A 243 3.75 -8.68 -29.23
CA ASP A 243 2.79 -8.11 -30.19
C ASP A 243 1.57 -7.54 -29.47
N ALA A 244 1.04 -8.25 -28.47
CA ALA A 244 -0.09 -7.77 -27.66
C ALA A 244 0.22 -6.44 -26.98
N GLY A 245 1.40 -6.31 -26.34
CA GLY A 245 1.84 -5.05 -25.73
C GLY A 245 1.91 -3.91 -26.74
N ARG A 246 2.40 -4.18 -27.96
CA ARG A 246 2.43 -3.20 -29.05
C ARG A 246 1.04 -2.79 -29.51
N VAL A 247 0.12 -3.73 -29.66
CA VAL A 247 -1.28 -3.45 -30.00
C VAL A 247 -1.93 -2.53 -28.96
N PHE A 248 -1.73 -2.79 -27.67
CA PHE A 248 -2.23 -1.90 -26.60
C PHE A 248 -1.62 -0.50 -26.64
N SER A 249 -0.40 -0.35 -27.14
CA SER A 249 0.25 0.95 -27.34
C SER A 249 0.01 1.58 -28.71
N ALA A 250 -0.83 0.98 -29.57
CA ALA A 250 -0.96 1.38 -30.96
C ALA A 250 0.38 1.48 -31.72
N ALA A 251 1.36 0.67 -31.30
CA ALA A 251 2.69 0.64 -31.91
C ALA A 251 2.67 -0.25 -33.17
N PRO A 252 3.39 0.15 -34.25
CA PRO A 252 3.50 -0.68 -35.45
C PRO A 252 4.07 -2.07 -35.13
N ALA A 253 3.70 -3.07 -35.93
CA ALA A 253 4.25 -4.41 -35.81
C ALA A 253 5.79 -4.40 -35.97
N ARG A 254 6.48 -5.29 -35.26
CA ARG A 254 7.94 -5.42 -35.42
C ARG A 254 8.26 -6.20 -36.68
N GLU A 255 9.46 -5.93 -37.20
CA GLU A 255 10.04 -6.68 -38.30
C GLU A 255 10.18 -8.17 -37.93
N HIS A 256 9.76 -9.06 -38.83
CA HIS A 256 9.78 -10.52 -38.60
C HIS A 256 11.17 -11.05 -38.24
N SER A 257 12.24 -10.50 -38.83
CA SER A 257 13.63 -10.89 -38.52
C SER A 257 14.00 -10.61 -37.07
N LYS A 258 13.55 -9.48 -36.51
CA LYS A 258 13.78 -9.08 -35.12
C LYS A 258 12.94 -9.93 -34.17
N VAL A 259 11.69 -10.18 -34.53
CA VAL A 259 10.80 -11.08 -33.76
C VAL A 259 11.42 -12.48 -33.67
N ALA A 260 11.92 -13.03 -34.78
CA ALA A 260 12.56 -14.36 -34.78
C ALA A 260 13.76 -14.43 -33.83
N LYS A 261 14.62 -13.39 -33.80
CA LYS A 261 15.76 -13.31 -32.87
C LYS A 261 15.32 -13.24 -31.41
N GLU A 262 14.29 -12.46 -31.11
CA GLU A 262 13.77 -12.30 -29.75
C GLU A 262 13.06 -13.57 -29.25
N VAL A 263 12.37 -14.27 -30.15
CA VAL A 263 11.73 -15.56 -29.87
C VAL A 263 12.79 -16.65 -29.63
N ALA A 264 13.91 -16.62 -30.37
CA ALA A 264 15.01 -17.55 -30.16
C ALA A 264 15.67 -17.35 -28.78
N ASN A 265 15.93 -16.09 -28.38
CA ASN A 265 16.59 -15.75 -27.12
C ASN A 265 15.76 -14.79 -26.26
N PRO A 266 14.68 -15.27 -25.62
CA PRO A 266 13.76 -14.39 -24.90
C PRO A 266 14.35 -13.90 -23.57
N ALA A 267 15.24 -14.69 -22.93
CA ALA A 267 15.89 -14.28 -21.68
C ALA A 267 16.83 -13.08 -21.88
N GLU A 268 17.61 -13.09 -22.97
CA GLU A 268 18.51 -11.99 -23.34
C GLU A 268 17.71 -10.72 -23.67
N THR A 269 16.60 -10.89 -24.40
CA THR A 269 15.69 -9.79 -24.74
C THR A 269 15.15 -9.11 -23.49
N VAL A 270 14.69 -9.88 -22.50
CA VAL A 270 14.22 -9.35 -21.22
C VAL A 270 15.35 -8.64 -20.46
N SER A 271 16.53 -9.27 -20.35
CA SER A 271 17.70 -8.69 -19.66
C SER A 271 18.12 -7.35 -20.29
N ARG A 272 18.13 -7.25 -21.62
CA ARG A 272 18.46 -6.01 -22.33
C ARG A 272 17.50 -4.88 -21.98
N ILE A 273 16.20 -5.18 -21.88
CA ILE A 273 15.16 -4.18 -21.57
C ILE A 273 15.22 -3.79 -20.08
N THR A 274 15.40 -4.75 -19.17
CA THR A 274 15.43 -4.49 -17.72
C THR A 274 16.66 -3.68 -17.30
N GLN A 275 17.82 -3.93 -17.93
CA GLN A 275 19.03 -3.17 -17.71
C GLN A 275 18.91 -1.73 -18.22
N ASN A 276 18.32 -1.54 -19.41
CA ASN A 276 18.24 -0.24 -20.09
C ASN A 276 16.79 0.19 -20.40
N PRO A 277 15.98 0.55 -19.38
CA PRO A 277 14.59 0.93 -19.59
C PRO A 277 14.42 2.25 -20.35
N SER A 278 15.46 3.09 -20.44
CA SER A 278 15.43 4.33 -21.22
C SER A 278 15.48 4.09 -22.73
N LEU A 279 15.84 2.89 -23.17
CA LEU A 279 15.88 2.50 -24.59
C LEU A 279 14.57 1.88 -25.07
N ILE A 280 13.53 1.90 -24.24
CA ILE A 280 12.20 1.47 -24.65
C ILE A 280 11.69 2.42 -25.73
N GLU A 281 11.25 1.84 -26.85
CA GLU A 281 10.65 2.56 -27.96
C GLU A 281 9.46 3.43 -27.50
N THR A 282 9.36 4.64 -28.02
CA THR A 282 8.24 5.55 -27.78
C THR A 282 7.38 5.67 -29.05
N VAL A 283 6.09 5.88 -28.84
CA VAL A 283 5.09 6.12 -29.88
C VAL A 283 4.34 7.41 -29.57
N GLY A 284 3.77 8.05 -30.58
CA GLY A 284 3.11 9.35 -30.44
C GLY A 284 3.99 10.52 -30.86
N LYS A 285 3.53 11.74 -30.63
CA LYS A 285 4.25 12.98 -30.95
C LYS A 285 4.02 14.02 -29.85
N GLY A 286 5.11 14.70 -29.44
CA GLY A 286 5.02 15.81 -28.49
C GLY A 286 4.44 15.37 -27.14
N ALA A 287 3.31 15.95 -26.74
CA ALA A 287 2.70 15.67 -25.43
C ALA A 287 2.06 14.28 -25.32
N GLU A 288 1.73 13.66 -26.46
CA GLU A 288 1.12 12.31 -26.52
C GLU A 288 2.18 11.21 -26.69
N GLU A 289 3.46 11.52 -26.47
CA GLU A 289 4.53 10.52 -26.50
C GLU A 289 4.41 9.56 -25.30
N GLN A 290 4.31 8.27 -25.61
CA GLN A 290 4.21 7.21 -24.63
C GLN A 290 5.17 6.07 -24.96
N ALA A 291 5.80 5.49 -23.94
CA ALA A 291 6.58 4.28 -24.09
C ALA A 291 5.70 3.09 -24.50
N VAL A 292 6.19 2.30 -25.46
CA VAL A 292 5.54 1.06 -25.88
C VAL A 292 5.44 0.10 -24.70
N LEU A 293 4.25 -0.44 -24.49
CA LEU A 293 3.93 -1.33 -23.37
C LEU A 293 4.72 -2.63 -23.51
N GLN A 294 5.55 -2.88 -22.52
CA GLN A 294 6.33 -4.11 -22.44
C GLN A 294 5.44 -5.28 -21.99
N PRO A 295 5.75 -6.52 -22.43
CA PRO A 295 5.01 -7.71 -22.00
C PRO A 295 5.15 -7.93 -20.48
N ALA A 296 4.22 -8.70 -19.91
CA ALA A 296 4.23 -9.03 -18.48
C ALA A 296 5.58 -9.59 -18.00
N ASP A 297 6.21 -10.46 -18.81
CA ASP A 297 7.51 -11.10 -18.55
C ASP A 297 8.63 -10.10 -18.20
N VAL A 298 8.58 -8.89 -18.74
CA VAL A 298 9.57 -7.82 -18.49
C VAL A 298 9.17 -6.97 -17.28
N ARG A 299 7.86 -6.79 -17.06
CA ARG A 299 7.31 -5.85 -16.08
C ARG A 299 7.18 -6.43 -14.67
N ILE A 300 7.18 -7.76 -14.53
CA ILE A 300 7.15 -8.42 -13.22
C ILE A 300 8.35 -8.00 -12.36
N PRO A 301 8.24 -8.02 -11.01
CA PRO A 301 9.37 -7.69 -10.13
C PRO A 301 10.60 -8.60 -10.30
N HIS A 302 10.35 -9.87 -10.67
CA HIS A 302 11.35 -10.94 -10.76
C HIS A 302 11.46 -11.55 -12.17
N PRO A 303 11.91 -10.79 -13.20
CA PRO A 303 11.99 -11.27 -14.58
C PRO A 303 13.01 -12.41 -14.76
N HIS A 304 14.07 -12.41 -13.96
CA HIS A 304 15.11 -13.43 -13.94
C HIS A 304 14.59 -14.84 -13.57
N LEU A 305 13.47 -14.95 -12.86
CA LEU A 305 12.84 -16.25 -12.55
C LEU A 305 12.32 -16.95 -13.80
N VAL A 306 11.75 -16.20 -14.75
CA VAL A 306 11.28 -16.77 -16.04
C VAL A 306 12.45 -17.36 -16.81
N ALA A 307 13.60 -16.68 -16.81
CA ALA A 307 14.81 -17.17 -17.46
C ALA A 307 15.41 -18.39 -16.74
N HIS A 308 15.36 -18.43 -15.40
CA HIS A 308 15.77 -19.59 -14.61
C HIS A 308 14.90 -20.81 -14.88
N GLU A 309 13.58 -20.62 -14.92
CA GLU A 309 12.64 -21.69 -15.19
C GLU A 309 12.82 -22.29 -16.59
N ARG A 310 13.01 -21.43 -17.60
CA ARG A 310 13.33 -21.88 -18.96
C ARG A 310 14.60 -22.71 -19.02
N GLN A 311 15.65 -22.29 -18.31
CA GLN A 311 16.91 -23.02 -18.28
C GLN A 311 16.76 -24.37 -17.56
N ARG A 312 16.00 -24.41 -16.46
CA ARG A 312 15.66 -25.65 -15.75
C ARG A 312 14.94 -26.65 -16.64
N LEU A 313 14.00 -26.18 -17.47
CA LEU A 313 13.26 -27.01 -18.42
C LEU A 313 14.13 -27.49 -19.59
N ALA A 314 15.03 -26.64 -20.09
CA ALA A 314 15.95 -26.99 -21.17
C ALA A 314 17.02 -28.00 -20.72
N ASN A 315 17.52 -27.86 -19.48
CA ASN A 315 18.59 -28.68 -18.92
C ASN A 315 18.16 -29.34 -17.58
N PRO A 316 17.24 -30.33 -17.58
CA PRO A 316 16.70 -30.90 -16.33
C PRO A 316 17.74 -31.55 -15.41
N ASN A 317 18.80 -32.12 -15.99
CA ASN A 317 19.82 -32.88 -15.24
C ASN A 317 20.94 -31.99 -14.69
N GLU A 318 21.06 -30.74 -15.13
CA GLU A 318 22.17 -29.84 -14.83
C GLU A 318 21.78 -28.81 -13.75
N TRP A 319 21.28 -29.29 -12.60
CA TRP A 319 20.78 -28.40 -11.55
C TRP A 319 21.85 -27.42 -11.01
N ARG A 320 23.12 -27.88 -10.94
CA ARG A 320 24.24 -27.05 -10.45
C ARG A 320 24.53 -25.90 -11.41
N GLU A 321 24.54 -26.19 -12.72
CA GLU A 321 24.84 -25.19 -13.74
C GLU A 321 23.69 -24.20 -13.88
N THR A 322 22.46 -24.69 -13.83
CA THR A 322 21.24 -23.86 -13.80
C THR A 322 21.25 -22.89 -12.63
N ARG A 323 21.61 -23.38 -11.42
CA ARG A 323 21.75 -22.55 -10.23
C ARG A 323 22.87 -21.52 -10.37
N LYS A 324 24.03 -21.92 -10.90
CA LYS A 324 25.17 -21.01 -11.14
C LYS A 324 24.80 -19.90 -12.13
N ALA A 325 24.11 -20.24 -13.22
CA ALA A 325 23.64 -19.28 -14.20
C ALA A 325 22.61 -18.30 -13.62
N TYR A 326 21.71 -18.78 -12.76
CA TYR A 326 20.78 -17.93 -12.01
C TYR A 326 21.50 -16.93 -11.10
N GLU A 327 22.46 -17.40 -10.31
CA GLU A 327 23.25 -16.55 -9.42
C GLU A 327 24.08 -15.52 -10.20
N GLN A 328 24.64 -15.90 -11.34
CA GLN A 328 25.35 -14.99 -12.24
C GLN A 328 24.41 -13.92 -12.80
N ARG A 329 23.20 -14.29 -13.23
CA ARG A 329 22.20 -13.35 -13.75
C ARG A 329 21.77 -12.34 -12.70
N LEU A 330 21.49 -12.79 -11.48
CA LEU A 330 21.17 -11.91 -10.36
C LEU A 330 22.30 -10.90 -10.08
N LYS A 331 23.55 -11.37 -10.06
CA LYS A 331 24.73 -10.51 -9.87
C LYS A 331 24.87 -9.47 -10.99
N GLN A 332 24.63 -9.85 -12.24
CA GLN A 332 24.69 -8.93 -13.39
C GLN A 332 23.59 -7.87 -13.31
N GLU A 333 22.35 -8.26 -13.01
CA GLU A 333 21.24 -7.31 -12.84
C GLU A 333 21.49 -6.34 -11.68
N GLU A 334 22.02 -6.84 -10.57
CA GLU A 334 22.39 -6.02 -9.42
C GLU A 334 23.50 -5.03 -9.75
N ALA A 335 24.57 -5.48 -10.41
CA ALA A 335 25.66 -4.61 -10.83
C ALA A 335 25.14 -3.50 -11.75
N ALA A 336 24.32 -3.84 -12.76
CA ALA A 336 23.72 -2.86 -13.65
C ALA A 336 22.82 -1.85 -12.91
N GLU A 337 22.04 -2.30 -11.93
CA GLU A 337 21.20 -1.42 -11.12
C GLU A 337 22.02 -0.46 -10.25
N GLN A 338 23.10 -0.97 -9.63
CA GLN A 338 24.01 -0.19 -8.80
C GLN A 338 24.76 0.85 -9.64
N GLU A 339 25.28 0.47 -10.81
CA GLU A 339 25.93 1.40 -11.74
C GLU A 339 24.97 2.49 -12.21
N ARG A 340 23.73 2.14 -12.54
CA ARG A 340 22.70 3.13 -12.91
C ARG A 340 22.42 4.10 -11.77
N LYS A 341 22.30 3.62 -10.54
CA LYS A 341 22.11 4.46 -9.34
C LYS A 341 23.31 5.39 -9.13
N ARG A 342 24.54 4.89 -9.28
CA ARG A 342 25.79 5.67 -9.21
C ARG A 342 25.79 6.78 -10.26
N LEU A 343 25.59 6.44 -11.53
CA LEU A 343 25.56 7.41 -12.63
C LEU A 343 24.46 8.46 -12.47
N ALA A 344 23.28 8.07 -11.98
CA ALA A 344 22.19 9.02 -11.70
C ALA A 344 22.54 9.97 -10.53
N LYS A 345 23.23 9.48 -9.50
CA LYS A 345 23.72 10.31 -8.39
C LYS A 345 24.80 11.28 -8.87
N GLU A 346 25.80 10.79 -9.60
CA GLU A 346 26.87 11.62 -10.18
C GLU A 346 26.30 12.69 -11.12
N ARG A 347 25.35 12.34 -11.99
CA ARG A 347 24.66 13.29 -12.87
C ARG A 347 23.95 14.38 -12.08
N ARG A 348 23.27 14.01 -10.99
CA ARG A 348 22.58 14.97 -10.11
C ARG A 348 23.56 15.89 -9.40
N GLU A 349 24.69 15.36 -8.94
CA GLU A 349 25.74 16.13 -8.27
C GLU A 349 26.45 17.08 -9.24
N ARG A 350 26.75 16.64 -10.47
CA ARG A 350 27.35 17.50 -11.51
C ARG A 350 26.46 18.68 -11.89
N GLN A 351 25.13 18.53 -11.80
CA GLN A 351 24.17 19.61 -12.06
C GLN A 351 24.00 20.59 -10.90
N MET A 352 24.57 20.29 -9.71
CA MET A 352 24.42 21.11 -8.51
C MET A 352 25.76 21.72 -8.10
N SER A 353 25.91 23.02 -8.29
CA SER A 353 27.01 23.81 -7.73
C SER A 353 26.71 24.18 -6.27
N ARG A 354 27.68 23.94 -5.38
CA ARG A 354 27.60 24.31 -3.96
C ARG A 354 28.59 25.44 -3.68
N VAL A 355 28.09 26.58 -3.22
CA VAL A 355 28.89 27.78 -2.94
C VAL A 355 28.64 28.21 -1.50
N GLN A 356 29.68 28.18 -0.66
CA GLN A 356 29.62 28.65 0.72
C GLN A 356 30.68 29.75 0.95
N PRO A 357 30.30 31.04 0.81
CA PRO A 357 31.18 32.15 1.14
C PRO A 357 31.54 32.17 2.63
N GLU A 358 32.77 32.54 2.98
CA GLU A 358 33.26 32.51 4.38
C GLU A 358 32.40 33.35 5.34
N ALA A 359 31.88 34.48 4.87
CA ALA A 359 31.00 35.35 5.66
C ALA A 359 29.51 34.93 5.64
N SER A 360 29.14 33.87 4.90
CA SER A 360 27.74 33.48 4.70
C SER A 360 27.27 32.47 5.75
N ARG A 361 26.08 32.71 6.29
CA ARG A 361 25.36 31.75 7.15
C ARG A 361 24.76 30.57 6.38
N PHE A 362 24.68 30.66 5.06
CA PHE A 362 23.99 29.71 4.19
C PHE A 362 24.92 29.10 3.14
N GLU A 363 24.68 27.83 2.83
CA GLU A 363 25.22 27.13 1.65
C GLU A 363 24.26 27.37 0.49
N PHE A 364 24.73 28.04 -0.57
CA PHE A 364 23.94 28.23 -1.77
C PHE A 364 24.09 27.01 -2.69
N ARG A 365 22.95 26.38 -3.02
CA ARG A 365 22.88 25.27 -3.97
C ARG A 365 22.28 25.74 -5.28
N ILE A 366 23.15 26.01 -6.24
CA ILE A 366 22.77 26.51 -7.57
C ILE A 366 22.64 25.31 -8.48
N LYS A 367 21.41 25.05 -8.95
CA LYS A 367 21.13 23.98 -9.89
C LYS A 367 21.06 24.57 -11.29
N ASP A 368 21.93 24.11 -12.17
CA ASP A 368 21.89 24.50 -13.57
C ASP A 368 20.71 23.82 -14.26
N VAL A 369 19.83 24.62 -14.87
CA VAL A 369 18.64 24.12 -15.58
C VAL A 369 18.65 24.66 -17.00
N VAL A 370 18.55 23.75 -17.96
CA VAL A 370 18.48 24.10 -19.38
C VAL A 370 17.03 24.42 -19.76
N VAL A 371 16.80 25.66 -20.18
CA VAL A 371 15.53 26.11 -20.76
C VAL A 371 15.63 25.96 -22.29
N SER A 372 15.13 24.84 -22.81
CA SER A 372 15.09 24.55 -24.25
C SER A 372 13.65 24.34 -24.72
N LYS A 373 13.45 24.27 -26.05
CA LYS A 373 12.16 23.90 -26.65
C LYS A 373 11.65 22.53 -26.18
N GLU A 374 12.56 21.64 -25.79
CA GLU A 374 12.22 20.31 -25.27
C GLU A 374 11.67 20.40 -23.84
N THR A 375 12.30 21.20 -22.97
CA THR A 375 11.85 21.38 -21.58
C THR A 375 10.56 22.21 -21.50
N THR A 376 10.50 23.32 -22.24
CA THR A 376 9.39 24.29 -22.19
C THR A 376 8.25 23.93 -23.15
N GLY A 377 8.49 23.03 -24.10
CA GLY A 377 7.56 22.71 -25.19
C GLY A 377 7.52 23.82 -26.25
N ALA A 378 6.99 23.50 -27.43
CA ALA A 378 6.83 24.46 -28.52
C ALA A 378 5.94 25.65 -28.14
N ASP A 379 4.91 25.40 -27.33
CA ASP A 379 3.91 26.40 -26.92
C ASP A 379 4.20 27.04 -25.55
N GLY A 380 5.38 26.77 -24.97
CA GLY A 380 5.75 27.24 -23.64
C GLY A 380 5.00 26.56 -22.47
N ARG A 381 4.25 25.48 -22.73
CA ARG A 381 3.39 24.80 -21.76
C ARG A 381 3.95 23.49 -21.18
N GLY A 382 5.23 23.16 -21.42
CA GLY A 382 5.88 21.91 -21.02
C GLY A 382 5.91 21.67 -19.50
N SER A 383 5.54 20.46 -19.06
CA SER A 383 5.35 20.11 -17.65
C SER A 383 6.64 20.15 -16.81
N GLN A 384 7.80 20.02 -17.44
CA GLN A 384 9.12 20.01 -16.80
C GLN A 384 9.81 21.39 -16.75
N ALA A 385 9.18 22.44 -17.28
CA ALA A 385 9.75 23.77 -17.33
C ALA A 385 9.95 24.36 -15.92
N PRO A 386 11.15 24.88 -15.59
CA PRO A 386 11.37 25.58 -14.33
C PRO A 386 10.68 26.95 -14.33
N GLY A 387 10.33 27.44 -13.14
CA GLY A 387 9.78 28.79 -12.95
C GLY A 387 8.26 28.85 -12.80
N ARG A 388 7.76 30.06 -12.47
CA ARG A 388 6.33 30.33 -12.32
C ARG A 388 5.73 30.70 -13.68
N ARG A 389 4.65 30.01 -14.08
CA ARG A 389 3.98 30.27 -15.36
C ARG A 389 3.23 31.61 -15.34
N TYR A 390 3.29 32.34 -16.45
CA TYR A 390 2.55 33.59 -16.68
C TYR A 390 1.15 33.33 -17.24
N GLY A 391 0.23 34.28 -17.06
CA GLY A 391 -1.14 34.18 -17.60
C GLY A 391 -2.06 33.18 -16.88
N VAL A 392 -1.68 32.72 -15.68
CA VAL A 392 -2.47 31.78 -14.86
C VAL A 392 -2.82 32.45 -13.52
N PRO A 393 -4.12 32.70 -13.22
CA PRO A 393 -4.54 33.26 -11.93
C PRO A 393 -4.33 32.24 -10.80
N SER A 394 -4.37 32.72 -9.54
CA SER A 394 -4.27 31.80 -8.40
C SER A 394 -5.44 30.81 -8.36
N TYR A 395 -5.14 29.55 -8.07
CA TYR A 395 -6.14 28.49 -7.85
C TYR A 395 -6.62 28.40 -6.39
N ASP A 396 -6.28 29.36 -5.52
CA ASP A 396 -6.61 29.29 -4.08
C ASP A 396 -8.11 29.16 -3.77
N ARG A 397 -8.98 29.67 -4.66
CA ARG A 397 -10.44 29.62 -4.54
C ARG A 397 -11.05 28.42 -5.26
N LYS A 398 -10.25 27.61 -5.96
CA LYS A 398 -10.72 26.42 -6.69
C LYS A 398 -11.06 25.31 -5.70
N LYS A 399 -12.27 24.76 -5.82
CA LYS A 399 -12.71 23.63 -5.00
C LYS A 399 -11.83 22.41 -5.30
N GLY A 400 -11.33 21.75 -4.26
CA GLY A 400 -10.50 20.56 -4.37
C GLY A 400 -9.00 20.84 -4.58
N GLU A 401 -8.54 22.09 -4.47
CA GLU A 401 -7.12 22.42 -4.57
C GLU A 401 -6.32 21.88 -3.38
N VAL A 402 -5.21 21.18 -3.65
CA VAL A 402 -4.38 20.57 -2.60
C VAL A 402 -3.40 21.60 -2.03
N LYS A 403 -3.62 21.99 -0.77
CA LYS A 403 -2.80 22.96 -0.03
C LYS A 403 -1.87 22.33 1.02
N ILE A 404 -1.76 21.01 1.00
CA ILE A 404 -0.98 20.20 1.95
C ILE A 404 0.22 19.63 1.19
N PRO A 405 1.42 19.50 1.81
CA PRO A 405 2.58 18.89 1.17
C PRO A 405 2.26 17.48 0.62
N THR A 406 2.48 17.28 -0.68
CA THR A 406 2.22 16.00 -1.37
C THR A 406 3.42 15.05 -1.36
N ARG A 407 4.60 15.54 -0.95
CA ARG A 407 5.84 14.79 -0.86
C ARG A 407 6.66 15.28 0.33
N VAL A 408 7.12 14.33 1.15
CA VAL A 408 8.07 14.57 2.25
C VAL A 408 9.31 13.78 1.92
N GLU A 409 10.45 14.47 1.79
CA GLU A 409 11.75 13.83 1.60
C GLU A 409 12.35 13.51 2.97
N VAL A 410 12.84 12.28 3.14
CA VAL A 410 13.40 11.75 4.40
C VAL A 410 14.87 11.43 4.21
#